data_AF-A0A820BNH2-F1
#
_entry.id   AF-A0A820BNH2-F1
#
_cell.length_a   1.000
_cell.length_b   1.000
_cell.length_c   1.000
_cell.angle_alpha   90.00
_cell.angle_beta   90.00
_cell.angle_gamma   90.00
#
_symmetry.space_group_name_H-M   'P 1'
#
loop_
_entity.id
_entity.type
_entity.pdbx_description
1 polymer ?
#
loop_
_entity_poly.entity_id
_entity_poly.type
_entity_poly.pdbx_seq_one_letter_code
_entity_poly.pdbx_strand_id
1 'polypeptide(L)'
;GATASLRGSAKFGGFAISKFGLRALGQSMARELGPQGIHVAHVIVDGPINTPTQLKKQPEKDADSFIHSDAIAETYWHLHSQPRSTWTQEVDLRPYNEKF
;
A
#
# COMPACT_ATOMS: atom_id res chain seq x y z
N GLY A 1 2.87 2.32 1.22
CA GLY A 1 3.30 1.61 2.43
C GLY A 1 3.62 0.16 2.14
N ALA A 2 3.80 -0.60 3.21
CA ALA A 2 3.81 -2.08 3.29
C ALA A 2 3.30 -2.48 4.69
N THR A 3 3.24 -3.76 5.07
CA THR A 3 2.95 -4.19 6.47
C THR A 3 3.73 -3.36 7.50
N ALA A 4 4.98 -3.07 7.14
CA ALA A 4 5.94 -2.35 7.95
C ALA A 4 5.58 -0.86 8.16
N SER A 5 4.52 -0.35 7.52
CA SER A 5 3.91 0.95 7.81
C SER A 5 3.01 0.92 9.05
N LEU A 6 2.59 -0.29 9.49
CA LEU A 6 1.66 -0.48 10.60
C LEU A 6 2.30 -1.22 11.79
N ARG A 7 3.23 -2.16 11.54
CA ARG A 7 3.90 -2.93 12.59
C ARG A 7 5.35 -3.29 12.24
N GLY A 8 6.21 -3.36 13.25
CA GLY A 8 7.59 -3.84 13.09
C GLY A 8 7.68 -5.37 12.98
N SER A 9 8.82 -5.86 12.51
CA SER A 9 9.15 -7.30 12.50
C SER A 9 10.63 -7.52 12.83
N ALA A 10 10.94 -8.65 13.45
CA ALA A 10 12.31 -9.02 13.80
C ALA A 10 13.19 -9.04 12.54
N LYS A 11 14.38 -8.42 12.62
CA LYS A 11 15.34 -8.24 11.51
C LYS A 11 14.92 -7.26 10.40
N PHE A 12 13.78 -6.57 10.52
CA PHE A 12 13.30 -5.58 9.54
C PHE A 12 13.33 -4.14 10.05
N GLY A 13 14.13 -3.82 11.07
CA GLY A 13 14.13 -2.49 11.73
C GLY A 13 14.30 -1.31 10.77
N GLY A 14 15.32 -1.33 9.90
CA GLY A 14 15.53 -0.26 8.91
C GLY A 14 14.38 -0.12 7.92
N PHE A 15 13.84 -1.25 7.44
CA PHE A 15 12.69 -1.26 6.54
C PHE A 15 11.42 -0.70 7.20
N ALA A 16 11.16 -1.08 8.46
CA ALA A 16 10.04 -0.58 9.23
C ALA A 16 10.14 0.92 9.47
N ILE A 17 11.30 1.43 9.91
CA ILE A 17 11.51 2.87 10.12
C ILE A 17 11.16 3.66 8.86
N SER A 18 11.67 3.24 7.69
CA SER A 18 11.35 3.92 6.43
C SER A 18 9.86 3.89 6.09
N LYS A 19 9.16 2.78 6.35
CA LYS A 19 7.75 2.62 6.01
C LYS A 19 6.82 3.34 6.99
N PHE A 20 7.14 3.39 8.28
CA PHE A 20 6.47 4.25 9.26
C PHE A 20 6.70 5.73 8.94
N GLY A 21 7.94 6.12 8.63
CA GLY A 21 8.29 7.49 8.27
C GLY A 21 7.55 7.96 7.00
N LEU A 22 7.47 7.10 5.98
CA LEU A 22 6.71 7.41 4.76
C LEU A 22 5.21 7.57 5.03
N ARG A 23 4.63 6.74 5.91
CA ARG A 23 3.24 6.89 6.33
C ARG A 23 3.05 8.23 7.02
N ALA A 24 3.86 8.53 8.04
CA ALA A 24 3.81 9.79 8.77
C ALA A 24 3.94 11.01 7.86
N LEU A 25 4.90 10.97 6.91
CA LEU A 25 5.05 12.02 5.89
C LEU A 25 3.78 12.21 5.06
N GLY A 26 3.18 11.12 4.56
CA GLY A 26 1.93 11.18 3.81
C GLY A 26 0.80 11.83 4.61
N GLN A 27 0.68 11.51 5.90
CA GLN A 27 -0.33 12.13 6.77
C GLN A 27 -0.06 13.62 7.03
N SER A 28 1.21 14.03 7.17
CA SER A 28 1.59 15.44 7.33
C SER A 28 1.27 16.23 6.06
N MET A 29 1.69 15.71 4.90
CA MET A 29 1.42 16.34 3.60
C MET A 29 -0.08 16.47 3.32
N ALA A 30 -0.89 15.46 3.67
CA ALA A 30 -2.35 15.56 3.52
C ALA A 30 -2.95 16.74 4.31
N ARG A 31 -2.45 17.03 5.52
CA ARG A 31 -2.93 18.14 6.35
C ARG A 31 -2.45 19.50 5.84
N GLU A 32 -1.23 19.55 5.32
CA GLU A 32 -0.61 20.79 4.83
C GLU A 32 -1.14 21.20 3.45
N LEU A 33 -1.35 20.22 2.56
CA LEU A 33 -1.70 20.44 1.16
C LEU A 33 -3.21 20.32 0.89
N GLY A 34 -3.96 19.67 1.78
CA GLY A 34 -5.42 19.54 1.69
C GLY A 34 -6.15 20.89 1.54
N PRO A 35 -5.86 21.92 2.37
CA PRO A 35 -6.44 23.26 2.22
C PRO A 35 -6.09 23.96 0.89
N GLN A 36 -4.99 23.56 0.26
CA GLN A 36 -4.58 24.05 -1.07
C GLN A 36 -5.26 23.27 -2.20
N GLY A 37 -6.13 22.33 -1.86
CA GLY A 37 -6.88 21.54 -2.82
C GLY A 37 -6.05 20.46 -3.50
N ILE A 38 -5.04 19.92 -2.82
CA ILE A 38 -4.22 18.79 -3.27
C ILE A 38 -4.62 17.53 -2.48
N HIS A 39 -4.91 16.45 -3.20
CA HIS A 39 -5.19 15.14 -2.61
C HIS A 39 -3.89 14.38 -2.37
N VAL A 40 -3.65 13.98 -1.12
CA VAL A 40 -2.55 13.09 -0.76
C VAL A 40 -3.13 11.79 -0.19
N ALA A 41 -2.79 10.66 -0.83
CA ALA A 41 -3.21 9.33 -0.41
C ALA A 41 -1.99 8.43 -0.16
N HIS A 42 -2.05 7.63 0.91
CA HIS A 42 -1.04 6.61 1.23
C HIS A 42 -1.59 5.21 0.91
N VAL A 43 -1.06 4.57 -0.14
CA VAL A 43 -1.45 3.20 -0.52
C VAL A 43 -0.51 2.20 0.13
N ILE A 44 -1.01 1.39 1.05
CA ILE A 44 -0.28 0.27 1.65
C ILE A 44 -0.50 -0.95 0.75
N VAL A 45 0.58 -1.48 0.17
CA VAL A 45 0.55 -2.75 -0.57
C VAL A 45 1.17 -3.79 0.34
N ASP A 46 0.31 -4.53 1.03
CA ASP A 46 0.66 -5.46 2.09
C ASP A 46 0.54 -6.91 1.61
N GLY A 47 1.58 -7.35 0.91
CA GLY A 47 1.65 -8.70 0.39
C GLY A 47 2.61 -8.84 -0.79
N PRO A 48 2.86 -10.09 -1.23
CA PRO A 48 3.68 -10.33 -2.40
C PRO A 48 2.91 -9.93 -3.67
N ILE A 49 3.55 -9.14 -4.55
CA ILE A 49 2.98 -8.75 -5.84
C ILE A 49 3.17 -9.89 -6.84
N ASN A 50 2.21 -10.07 -7.75
CA ASN A 50 2.31 -11.04 -8.82
C ASN A 50 3.38 -10.61 -9.84
N THR A 51 4.63 -11.01 -9.60
CA THR A 51 5.75 -10.77 -10.52
C THR A 51 6.34 -12.10 -11.01
N PRO A 52 6.90 -12.16 -12.23
CA PRO A 52 7.54 -13.39 -12.73
C PRO A 52 8.59 -13.96 -11.78
N THR A 53 9.31 -13.10 -11.06
CA THR A 53 10.31 -13.48 -10.07
C THR A 53 9.67 -14.10 -8.81
N GLN A 54 8.52 -13.58 -8.36
CA GLN A 54 7.79 -14.14 -7.21
C GLN A 54 7.17 -15.49 -7.54
N LEU A 55 6.55 -15.62 -8.72
CA LEU A 55 5.98 -16.88 -9.19
C LEU A 55 7.04 -17.98 -9.29
N LYS A 56 8.24 -17.65 -9.79
CA LYS A 56 9.37 -18.61 -9.83
C LYS A 56 9.86 -19.03 -8.44
N LYS A 57 9.74 -18.16 -7.43
CA LYS A 57 10.17 -18.46 -6.04
C LYS A 57 9.13 -19.26 -5.26
N GLN A 58 7.87 -19.23 -5.66
CA GLN A 58 6.74 -19.86 -4.98
C GLN A 58 5.81 -20.52 -6.02
N PRO A 59 6.30 -21.48 -6.83
CA PRO A 59 5.52 -22.09 -7.90
C PRO A 59 4.33 -22.92 -7.40
N GLU A 60 4.34 -23.33 -6.14
CA GLU A 60 3.28 -24.08 -5.47
C GLU A 60 2.09 -23.22 -5.04
N LYS A 61 2.22 -21.88 -5.04
CA LYS A 61 1.15 -20.98 -4.63
C LYS A 61 0.24 -20.63 -5.79
N ASP A 62 -1.05 -20.58 -5.48
CA ASP A 62 -2.06 -20.08 -6.40
C ASP A 62 -1.82 -18.61 -6.75
N ALA A 63 -2.17 -18.21 -7.97
CA ALA A 63 -1.99 -16.85 -8.47
C ALA A 63 -2.71 -15.81 -7.59
N ASP A 64 -3.90 -16.16 -7.08
CA ASP A 64 -4.70 -15.30 -6.20
C ASP A 64 -4.09 -15.11 -4.80
N SER A 65 -3.01 -15.85 -4.47
CA SER A 65 -2.19 -15.61 -3.27
C SER A 65 -1.29 -14.38 -3.40
N PHE A 66 -1.25 -13.75 -4.57
CA PHE A 66 -0.46 -12.59 -4.88
C PHE A 66 -1.34 -11.39 -5.21
N ILE A 67 -0.86 -10.19 -4.93
CA ILE A 67 -1.54 -8.96 -5.32
C ILE A 67 -1.25 -8.72 -6.81
N HIS A 68 -2.29 -8.66 -7.64
CA HIS A 68 -2.16 -8.37 -9.07
C HIS A 68 -1.81 -6.89 -9.31
N SER A 69 -0.86 -6.63 -10.21
CA SER A 69 -0.46 -5.27 -10.59
C SER A 69 -1.63 -4.44 -11.12
N ASP A 70 -2.52 -5.08 -11.87
CA ASP A 70 -3.68 -4.41 -12.47
C ASP A 70 -4.66 -3.95 -11.38
N ALA A 71 -4.88 -4.76 -10.35
CA ALA A 71 -5.70 -4.37 -9.20
C ALA A 71 -5.09 -3.21 -8.39
N ILE A 72 -3.76 -3.16 -8.29
CA ILE A 72 -3.05 -2.01 -7.71
C ILE A 72 -3.29 -0.77 -8.57
N ALA A 73 -3.13 -0.89 -9.90
CA ALA A 73 -3.33 0.21 -10.83
C ALA A 73 -4.78 0.77 -10.77
N GLU A 74 -5.78 -0.10 -10.75
CA GLU A 74 -7.19 0.28 -10.57
C GLU A 74 -7.42 1.03 -9.25
N THR A 75 -6.75 0.63 -8.17
CA THR A 75 -6.83 1.36 -6.89
C THR A 75 -6.27 2.77 -7.03
N TYR A 76 -5.11 2.94 -7.69
CA TYR A 76 -4.54 4.27 -7.94
C TYR A 76 -5.45 5.11 -8.84
N TRP A 77 -6.06 4.51 -9.86
CA TRP A 77 -7.01 5.18 -10.75
C TRP A 77 -8.25 5.65 -10.00
N HIS A 78 -8.79 4.79 -9.13
CA HIS A 78 -9.91 5.11 -8.26
C HIS A 78 -9.58 6.31 -7.36
N LEU A 79 -8.43 6.28 -6.65
CA LEU A 79 -8.00 7.36 -5.79
C LEU A 79 -7.84 8.68 -6.54
N HIS A 80 -7.22 8.64 -7.73
CA HIS A 80 -7.05 9.82 -8.58
C HIS A 80 -8.39 10.44 -9.01
N SER A 81 -9.39 9.60 -9.24
CA SER A 81 -10.71 10.00 -9.76
C SER A 81 -11.70 10.43 -8.66
N GLN A 82 -11.31 10.39 -7.38
CA GLN A 82 -12.21 10.75 -6.28
C GLN A 82 -12.60 12.22 -6.31
N PRO A 83 -13.89 12.55 -6.12
CA PRO A 83 -14.31 13.94 -5.98
C PRO A 83 -13.73 14.53 -4.70
N ARG A 84 -13.51 15.85 -4.70
CA ARG A 84 -12.98 16.61 -3.55
C ARG A 84 -13.76 16.41 -2.25
N SER A 85 -15.03 16.00 -2.33
CA SER A 85 -15.90 15.72 -1.18
C SER A 85 -15.57 14.42 -0.44
N THR A 86 -14.80 13.49 -1.04
CA THR A 86 -14.59 12.14 -0.49
C THR A 86 -13.19 11.61 -0.77
N TRP A 87 -12.16 12.42 -0.47
CA TRP A 87 -10.77 11.99 -0.60
C TRP A 87 -10.39 10.97 0.46
N THR A 88 -9.90 9.82 0.00
CA THR A 88 -9.32 8.76 0.83
C THR A 88 -7.89 9.11 1.20
N GLN A 89 -7.56 9.03 2.48
CA GLN A 89 -6.20 9.34 2.96
C GLN A 89 -5.29 8.12 2.99
N GLU A 90 -5.82 6.93 3.29
CA GLU A 90 -5.06 5.68 3.36
C GLU A 90 -5.93 4.52 2.88
N VAL A 91 -5.31 3.60 2.14
CA VAL A 91 -5.93 2.35 1.68
C VAL A 91 -4.93 1.21 1.89
N ASP A 92 -5.42 0.04 2.25
CA ASP A 92 -4.63 -1.16 2.53
C ASP A 92 -5.04 -2.29 1.59
N LEU A 93 -4.11 -2.73 0.74
CA LEU A 93 -4.30 -3.76 -0.27
C LEU A 93 -3.58 -5.03 0.15
N ARG A 94 -4.34 -6.12 0.28
CA ARG A 94 -3.87 -7.42 0.78
C ARG A 94 -4.41 -8.57 -0.07
N PRO A 95 -3.67 -9.67 -0.20
CA PRO A 95 -4.25 -10.90 -0.75
C PRO A 95 -5.27 -11.47 0.25
N TYR A 96 -6.27 -12.18 -0.26
CA TYR A 96 -7.37 -12.72 0.55
C TYR A 96 -6.94 -13.75 1.61
N ASN A 97 -5.75 -14.34 1.45
CA ASN A 97 -5.27 -15.46 2.26
C ASN A 97 -4.23 -15.05 3.33
N GLU A 98 -4.08 -13.75 3.60
CA GLU A 98 -3.29 -13.29 4.75
C GLU A 98 -3.93 -13.76 6.07
N LYS A 99 -3.11 -14.20 7.04
CA LYS A 99 -3.57 -14.58 8.39
C LYS A 99 -3.45 -13.38 9.34
N PHE A 100 -4.50 -13.13 10.13
CA PHE A 100 -4.57 -12.06 11.14
C PHE A 100 -4.09 -12.53 12.52
#